data_AF-A0A379FTY5-F1
#
_entry.id   AF-A0A379FTY5-F1
#
_cell.length_a   1.000
_cell.length_b   1.000
_cell.length_c   1.000
_cell.angle_alpha   90.00
_cell.angle_beta   90.00
_cell.angle_gamma   90.00
#
_symmetry.space_group_name_H-M   'P 1'
#
loop_
_entity.id
_entity.type
_entity.pdbx_description
1 polymer ?
#
loop_
_entity_poly.entity_id
_entity_poly.type
_entity_poly.pdbx_seq_one_letter_code
_entity_poly.pdbx_strand_id
1 'polypeptide(L)'
;MQGVAPPVKRTLLMEWGIHSLDLSRQSTGLRYPAFFNWPKTLDETLRQHPDITVVVVFLGPNDPWGLPKDELEPASTFKSERWEQRYRARIAQILHIAEQYQAHVIWVGPPNTRDTTLSQGMQYLRTLYQSEVNKAGEIYLDGNAVLQYSETHYADTFTDHTGSRKIRTADGVHFTPAGQRMLAKAIMTKLQAPQAPDTLQPPTHVDTTWAIDDKRGNHHESTN
;
A
#
# COMPACT_ATOMS: atom_id res chain seq x y z
N MET A 1 11.39 0.98 -9.86
CA MET A 1 10.74 0.76 -8.54
C MET A 1 10.44 -0.70 -8.20
N GLN A 2 10.45 -1.63 -9.18
CA GLN A 2 10.08 -3.05 -8.98
C GLN A 2 10.74 -3.80 -7.81
N GLY A 3 11.94 -3.40 -7.38
CA GLY A 3 12.68 -4.12 -6.34
C GLY A 3 12.05 -4.07 -4.95
N VAL A 4 11.00 -3.26 -4.73
CA VAL A 4 10.34 -3.15 -3.41
C VAL A 4 9.25 -4.21 -3.19
N ALA A 5 8.57 -4.67 -4.24
CA ALA A 5 7.50 -5.66 -4.09
C ALA A 5 8.02 -7.00 -3.50
N PRO A 6 9.16 -7.58 -3.94
CA PRO A 6 9.64 -8.85 -3.39
C PRO A 6 9.84 -8.86 -1.86
N PRO A 7 10.49 -7.87 -1.21
CA PRO A 7 10.59 -7.87 0.25
C PRO A 7 9.25 -7.66 0.95
N VAL A 8 8.31 -6.86 0.42
CA VAL A 8 6.96 -6.73 1.00
C VAL A 8 6.24 -8.07 0.99
N LYS A 9 6.20 -8.75 -0.16
CA LYS A 9 5.57 -10.07 -0.31
C LYS A 9 6.18 -11.11 0.61
N ARG A 10 7.52 -11.11 0.72
CA ARG A 10 8.23 -12.03 1.61
C ARG A 10 7.82 -11.80 3.06
N THR A 11 7.75 -10.54 3.51
CA THR A 11 7.33 -10.23 4.88
C THR A 11 5.88 -10.62 5.14
N LEU A 12 4.95 -10.30 4.23
CA LEU A 12 3.55 -10.72 4.33
C LEU A 12 3.39 -12.24 4.46
N LEU A 13 4.12 -13.00 3.64
CA LEU A 13 4.09 -14.46 3.69
C LEU A 13 4.69 -15.00 5.00
N MET A 14 5.86 -14.49 5.42
CA MET A 14 6.57 -15.02 6.58
C MET A 14 5.93 -14.65 7.91
N GLU A 15 5.39 -13.43 8.02
CA GLU A 15 4.82 -12.94 9.28
C GLU A 15 3.33 -13.26 9.40
N TRP A 16 2.56 -13.18 8.30
CA TRP A 16 1.09 -13.28 8.34
C TRP A 16 0.52 -14.41 7.47
N GLY A 17 1.37 -15.21 6.80
CA GLY A 17 0.90 -16.28 5.90
C GLY A 17 0.15 -15.77 4.66
N ILE A 18 0.24 -14.47 4.35
CA ILE A 18 -0.49 -13.85 3.23
C ILE A 18 0.31 -14.04 1.95
N HIS A 19 -0.31 -14.71 0.98
CA HIS A 19 0.19 -14.74 -0.39
C HIS A 19 -0.13 -13.44 -1.11
N SER A 20 0.71 -13.04 -2.06
CA SER A 20 0.58 -11.76 -2.74
C SER A 20 1.05 -11.86 -4.19
N LEU A 21 0.53 -10.99 -5.05
CA LEU A 21 0.94 -10.87 -6.44
C LEU A 21 1.96 -9.75 -6.61
N ASP A 22 2.98 -9.98 -7.44
CA ASP A 22 3.91 -8.92 -7.87
C ASP A 22 3.61 -8.60 -9.32
N LEU A 23 3.01 -7.44 -9.56
CA LEU A 23 2.70 -6.97 -10.92
C LEU A 23 3.80 -6.05 -11.48
N SER A 24 4.88 -5.82 -10.72
CA SER A 24 5.90 -4.81 -11.05
C SER A 24 6.50 -5.04 -12.44
N ARG A 25 6.61 -3.96 -13.22
CA ARG A 25 7.18 -3.99 -14.57
C ARG A 25 8.14 -2.84 -14.82
N GLN A 26 9.35 -3.16 -15.29
CA GLN A 26 10.36 -2.16 -15.64
C GLN A 26 9.88 -1.20 -16.73
N SER A 27 10.41 0.02 -16.71
CA SER A 27 10.20 1.02 -17.78
C SER A 27 8.74 1.35 -18.07
N THR A 28 7.86 1.20 -17.07
CA THR A 28 6.45 1.57 -17.15
C THR A 28 6.12 2.70 -16.17
N GLY A 29 4.97 3.32 -16.41
CA GLY A 29 4.39 4.40 -15.63
C GLY A 29 3.02 4.75 -16.20
N LEU A 30 2.41 5.83 -15.74
CA LEU A 30 1.09 6.27 -16.19
C LEU A 30 1.14 7.08 -17.48
N ARG A 31 2.33 7.46 -17.98
CA ARG A 31 2.47 8.28 -19.20
C ARG A 31 2.02 7.58 -20.49
N TYR A 32 2.28 6.28 -20.64
CA TYR A 32 2.16 5.54 -21.90
C TYR A 32 1.25 4.31 -21.79
N PRO A 33 -0.08 4.46 -21.70
CA PRO A 33 -1.00 3.33 -21.59
C PRO A 33 -0.97 2.38 -22.79
N ALA A 34 -0.59 2.87 -23.98
CA ALA A 34 -0.41 2.02 -25.17
C ALA A 34 0.76 1.02 -25.05
N PHE A 35 1.79 1.35 -24.25
CA PHE A 35 2.88 0.42 -23.96
C PHE A 35 2.53 -0.52 -22.80
N PHE A 36 1.98 0.04 -21.72
CA PHE A 36 1.47 -0.74 -20.59
C PHE A 36 0.39 0.03 -19.84
N ASN A 37 -0.78 -0.59 -19.67
CA ASN A 37 -1.95 0.05 -19.09
C ASN A 37 -2.18 -0.45 -17.66
N TRP A 38 -1.64 0.28 -16.68
CA TRP A 38 -1.81 -0.02 -15.26
C TRP A 38 -3.27 -0.10 -14.79
N PRO A 39 -4.16 0.86 -15.13
CA PRO A 39 -5.59 0.73 -14.82
C PRO A 39 -6.22 -0.58 -15.31
N LYS A 40 -5.98 -0.95 -16.57
CA LYS A 40 -6.51 -2.19 -17.15
C LYS A 40 -5.95 -3.42 -16.44
N THR A 41 -4.63 -3.47 -16.23
CA THR A 41 -3.98 -4.57 -15.52
C THR A 41 -4.53 -4.73 -14.10
N LEU A 42 -4.82 -3.61 -13.41
CA LEU A 42 -5.42 -3.64 -12.08
C LEU A 42 -6.84 -4.22 -12.10
N ASP A 43 -7.71 -3.74 -12.99
CA ASP A 43 -9.10 -4.25 -13.12
C ASP A 43 -9.11 -5.75 -13.40
N GLU A 44 -8.31 -6.20 -14.37
CA GLU A 44 -8.22 -7.62 -14.72
C GLU A 44 -7.70 -8.47 -13.55
N THR A 45 -6.74 -7.95 -12.77
CA THR A 45 -6.18 -8.66 -11.62
C THR A 45 -7.19 -8.78 -10.49
N LEU A 46 -7.83 -7.68 -10.08
CA LEU A 46 -8.80 -7.70 -8.97
C LEU A 46 -10.05 -8.52 -9.31
N ARG A 47 -10.44 -8.56 -10.59
CA ARG A 47 -11.49 -9.46 -11.07
C ARG A 47 -11.12 -10.95 -10.94
N GLN A 48 -9.86 -11.30 -11.23
CA GLN A 48 -9.37 -12.68 -11.15
C GLN A 48 -9.06 -13.11 -9.70
N HIS A 49 -8.76 -12.16 -8.84
CA HIS A 49 -8.33 -12.36 -7.45
C HIS A 49 -9.16 -11.48 -6.50
N PRO A 50 -10.46 -11.80 -6.30
CA PRO A 50 -11.37 -11.00 -5.47
C PRO A 50 -11.00 -11.01 -3.98
N ASP A 51 -10.06 -11.86 -3.57
CA ASP A 51 -9.48 -11.92 -2.22
C ASP A 51 -8.45 -10.81 -1.94
N ILE A 52 -8.01 -10.07 -2.97
CA ILE A 52 -7.07 -8.96 -2.80
C ILE A 52 -7.79 -7.74 -2.23
N THR A 53 -7.47 -7.37 -0.98
CA THR A 53 -8.06 -6.22 -0.28
C THR A 53 -7.12 -5.02 -0.17
N VAL A 54 -5.86 -5.14 -0.60
CA VAL A 54 -4.88 -4.05 -0.58
C VAL A 54 -4.03 -4.04 -1.85
N VAL A 55 -3.89 -2.84 -2.43
CA VAL A 55 -3.06 -2.56 -3.60
C VAL A 55 -1.97 -1.56 -3.21
N VAL A 56 -0.71 -1.91 -3.48
CA VAL A 56 0.42 -0.99 -3.28
C VAL A 56 0.87 -0.46 -4.64
N VAL A 57 0.78 0.86 -4.84
CA VAL A 57 1.21 1.52 -6.07
C VAL A 57 2.55 2.22 -5.84
N PHE A 58 3.58 1.88 -6.62
CA PHE A 58 4.89 2.53 -6.54
C PHE A 58 5.49 2.83 -7.92
N LEU A 59 5.13 4.00 -8.45
CA LEU A 59 5.49 4.50 -9.79
C LEU A 59 6.15 5.89 -9.71
N GLY A 60 6.64 6.40 -10.83
CA GLY A 60 7.16 7.78 -10.87
C GLY A 60 8.26 8.03 -11.89
N PRO A 61 9.42 7.36 -11.83
CA PRO A 61 10.60 7.78 -12.60
C PRO A 61 10.43 7.86 -14.13
N ASN A 62 9.44 7.19 -14.71
CA ASN A 62 9.17 7.20 -16.16
C ASN A 62 8.13 8.24 -16.61
N ASP A 63 7.51 8.94 -15.66
CA ASP A 63 6.36 9.81 -15.89
C ASP A 63 6.60 11.34 -15.93
N PRO A 64 7.72 11.93 -15.46
CA PRO A 64 7.84 13.38 -15.37
C PRO A 64 8.23 14.04 -16.71
N TRP A 65 7.52 13.65 -17.77
CA TRP A 65 7.74 14.05 -19.15
C TRP A 65 6.38 14.26 -19.86
N GLY A 66 6.37 14.93 -21.02
CA GLY A 66 5.11 15.26 -21.71
C GLY A 66 4.30 14.02 -22.15
N LEU A 67 2.97 14.05 -22.00
CA LEU A 67 2.14 12.93 -22.43
C LEU A 67 2.14 12.85 -23.96
N PRO A 68 2.24 11.64 -24.54
CA PRO A 68 2.04 11.48 -25.97
C PRO A 68 0.59 11.85 -26.36
N LYS A 69 0.41 12.05 -27.67
CA LYS A 69 -0.92 12.00 -28.28
C LYS A 69 -1.53 10.62 -28.03
N ASP A 70 -2.81 10.58 -27.69
CA ASP A 70 -3.64 9.37 -27.78
C ASP A 70 -4.80 9.61 -28.76
N GLU A 71 -5.72 8.66 -28.87
CA GLU A 71 -6.82 8.71 -29.85
C GLU A 71 -7.71 9.94 -29.67
N LEU A 72 -7.90 10.39 -28.43
CA LEU A 72 -8.84 11.46 -28.07
C LEU A 72 -8.13 12.79 -27.76
N GLU A 73 -6.87 12.73 -27.36
CA GLU A 73 -6.15 13.87 -26.80
C GLU A 73 -4.81 14.12 -27.52
N PRO A 74 -4.48 15.37 -27.90
CA PRO A 74 -3.16 15.70 -28.45
C PRO A 74 -2.04 15.47 -27.43
N ALA A 75 -0.80 15.48 -27.90
CA ALA A 75 0.36 15.49 -27.01
C ALA A 75 0.32 16.74 -26.11
N SER A 76 0.72 16.59 -24.85
CA SER A 76 0.72 17.71 -23.89
C SER A 76 2.07 17.81 -23.18
N THR A 77 2.57 19.04 -23.07
CA THR A 77 3.83 19.32 -22.38
C THR A 77 3.69 19.03 -20.89
N PHE A 78 4.73 18.46 -20.29
CA PHE A 78 4.78 18.21 -18.84
C PHE A 78 4.42 19.48 -18.06
N LYS A 79 3.62 19.35 -16.99
CA LYS A 79 3.11 20.46 -16.15
C LYS A 79 2.18 21.47 -16.84
N SER A 80 1.84 21.32 -18.12
CA SER A 80 0.74 22.10 -18.70
C SER A 80 -0.59 21.70 -18.03
N GLU A 81 -1.56 22.62 -17.98
CA GLU A 81 -2.87 22.35 -17.38
C GLU A 81 -3.52 21.08 -17.95
N ARG A 82 -3.50 20.93 -19.28
CA ARG A 82 -4.01 19.74 -19.97
C ARG A 82 -3.27 18.47 -19.57
N TRP A 83 -1.94 18.54 -19.43
CA TRP A 83 -1.14 17.40 -18.97
C TRP A 83 -1.53 17.01 -17.54
N GLU A 84 -1.67 17.98 -16.65
CA GLU A 84 -2.01 17.74 -15.25
C GLU A 84 -3.39 17.09 -15.12
N GLN A 85 -4.39 17.63 -15.82
CA GLN A 85 -5.75 17.08 -15.84
C GLN A 85 -5.76 15.60 -16.29
N ARG A 86 -5.09 15.31 -17.42
CA ARG A 86 -4.99 13.94 -17.95
C ARG A 86 -4.25 13.00 -17.01
N TYR A 87 -3.16 13.46 -16.41
CA TYR A 87 -2.37 12.64 -15.49
C TYR A 87 -3.11 12.36 -14.18
N ARG A 88 -3.78 13.36 -13.60
CA ARG A 88 -4.69 13.19 -12.45
C ARG A 88 -5.82 12.22 -12.75
N ALA A 89 -6.43 12.29 -13.94
CA ALA A 89 -7.47 11.34 -14.34
C ALA A 89 -6.96 9.89 -14.33
N ARG A 90 -5.70 9.65 -14.74
CA ARG A 90 -5.09 8.30 -14.69
C ARG A 90 -4.81 7.82 -13.26
N ILE A 91 -4.43 8.72 -12.35
CA ILE A 91 -4.30 8.41 -10.92
C ILE A 91 -5.67 8.06 -10.33
N ALA A 92 -6.67 8.92 -10.56
CA ALA A 92 -8.02 8.73 -10.08
C ALA A 92 -8.65 7.43 -10.61
N GLN A 93 -8.37 7.06 -11.85
CA GLN A 93 -8.86 5.80 -12.42
C GLN A 93 -8.33 4.57 -11.66
N ILE A 94 -7.06 4.57 -11.24
CA ILE A 94 -6.49 3.48 -10.43
C ILE A 94 -7.19 3.40 -9.07
N LEU A 95 -7.35 4.54 -8.40
CA LEU A 95 -8.00 4.62 -7.09
C LEU A 95 -9.47 4.15 -7.18
N HIS A 96 -10.19 4.62 -8.19
CA HIS A 96 -11.57 4.24 -8.42
C HIS A 96 -11.74 2.74 -8.73
N ILE A 97 -10.86 2.17 -9.56
CA ILE A 97 -10.89 0.72 -9.82
C ILE A 97 -10.72 -0.05 -8.51
N ALA A 98 -9.73 0.30 -7.68
CA ALA A 98 -9.52 -0.36 -6.40
C ALA A 98 -10.76 -0.27 -5.49
N GLU A 99 -11.36 0.93 -5.40
CA GLU A 99 -12.61 1.17 -4.66
C GLU A 99 -13.75 0.26 -5.13
N GLN A 100 -13.95 0.07 -6.45
CA GLN A 100 -15.00 -0.80 -6.98
C GLN A 100 -14.87 -2.27 -6.55
N TYR A 101 -13.64 -2.73 -6.28
CA TYR A 101 -13.36 -4.07 -5.76
C TYR A 101 -13.14 -4.08 -4.24
N GLN A 102 -13.47 -2.99 -3.54
CA GLN A 102 -13.29 -2.86 -2.09
C GLN A 102 -11.83 -3.08 -1.62
N ALA A 103 -10.88 -2.75 -2.48
CA ALA A 103 -9.45 -2.81 -2.17
C ALA A 103 -8.92 -1.43 -1.78
N HIS A 104 -8.23 -1.37 -0.64
CA HIS A 104 -7.55 -0.15 -0.20
C HIS A 104 -6.24 0.07 -0.96
N VAL A 105 -5.81 1.32 -1.07
CA VAL A 105 -4.61 1.72 -1.80
C VAL A 105 -3.57 2.34 -0.87
N ILE A 106 -2.35 1.81 -0.93
CA ILE A 106 -1.16 2.49 -0.42
C ILE A 106 -0.37 3.01 -1.63
N TRP A 107 -0.39 4.32 -1.83
CA TRP A 107 0.38 4.96 -2.89
C TRP A 107 1.70 5.49 -2.34
N VAL A 108 2.81 4.90 -2.80
CA VAL A 108 4.15 5.28 -2.37
C VAL A 108 4.67 6.40 -3.26
N GLY A 109 4.94 7.57 -2.67
CA GLY A 109 5.60 8.67 -3.34
C GLY A 109 7.06 8.32 -3.68
N PRO A 110 7.50 8.43 -4.95
CA PRO A 110 8.89 8.13 -5.33
C PRO A 110 9.86 9.10 -4.64
N PRO A 111 10.87 8.62 -3.89
CA PRO A 111 11.86 9.50 -3.30
C PRO A 111 12.76 10.15 -4.36
N ASN A 112 13.37 11.28 -4.01
CA ASN A 112 14.32 12.04 -4.84
C ASN A 112 15.40 11.15 -5.47
N THR A 113 15.83 11.50 -6.67
CA THR A 113 16.91 10.81 -7.40
C THR A 113 18.13 11.70 -7.56
N ARG A 114 19.26 11.11 -7.96
CA ARG A 114 20.51 11.85 -8.18
C ARG A 114 20.35 12.90 -9.28
N ASP A 115 19.69 12.54 -10.38
CA ASP A 115 19.41 13.47 -11.45
C ASP A 115 18.40 14.52 -10.97
N THR A 116 18.81 15.79 -10.98
CA THR A 116 18.04 16.91 -10.43
C THR A 116 16.79 17.22 -11.24
N THR A 117 16.86 17.09 -12.57
CA THR A 117 15.72 17.32 -13.47
C THR A 117 14.63 16.29 -13.21
N LEU A 118 15.00 15.01 -13.17
CA LEU A 118 14.11 13.91 -12.83
C LEU A 118 13.54 14.07 -11.41
N SER A 119 14.37 14.48 -10.44
CA SER A 119 13.96 14.71 -9.06
C SER A 119 12.91 15.81 -8.93
N GLN A 120 13.10 16.96 -9.61
CA GLN A 120 12.12 18.06 -9.68
C GLN A 120 10.83 17.63 -10.38
N GLY A 121 10.94 16.80 -11.41
CA GLY A 121 9.82 16.16 -12.06
C GLY A 121 8.99 15.31 -11.10
N MET A 122 9.65 14.40 -10.38
CA MET A 122 9.00 13.56 -9.37
C MET A 122 8.45 14.36 -8.20
N GLN A 123 9.08 15.47 -7.81
CA GLN A 123 8.52 16.37 -6.79
C GLN A 123 7.14 16.86 -7.18
N TYR A 124 6.97 17.28 -8.43
CA TYR A 124 5.65 17.65 -8.94
C TYR A 124 4.70 16.46 -8.99
N LEU A 125 5.13 15.27 -9.47
CA LEU A 125 4.26 14.09 -9.45
C LEU A 125 3.78 13.72 -8.04
N ARG A 126 4.63 13.84 -7.03
CA ARG A 126 4.29 13.59 -5.62
C ARG A 126 3.15 14.49 -5.14
N THR A 127 3.10 15.76 -5.54
CA THR A 127 1.99 16.64 -5.15
C THR A 127 0.67 16.19 -5.77
N LEU A 128 0.69 15.68 -7.00
CA LEU A 128 -0.49 15.11 -7.66
C LEU A 128 -0.94 13.82 -6.96
N TYR A 129 -0.01 12.90 -6.71
CA TYR A 129 -0.29 11.65 -5.99
C TYR A 129 -0.91 11.93 -4.63
N GLN A 130 -0.25 12.73 -3.80
CA GLN A 130 -0.72 13.04 -2.45
C GLN A 130 -2.11 13.69 -2.49
N SER A 131 -2.34 14.63 -3.41
CA SER A 131 -3.64 15.26 -3.59
C SER A 131 -4.74 14.26 -3.93
N GLU A 132 -4.56 13.43 -4.96
CA GLU A 132 -5.62 12.51 -5.41
C GLU A 132 -5.84 11.35 -4.44
N VAL A 133 -4.76 10.82 -3.85
CA VAL A 133 -4.83 9.73 -2.85
C VAL A 133 -5.55 10.20 -1.59
N ASN A 134 -5.23 11.40 -1.07
CA ASN A 134 -5.92 11.96 0.09
C ASN A 134 -7.41 12.25 -0.21
N LYS A 135 -7.75 12.73 -1.41
CA LYS A 135 -9.15 12.94 -1.83
C LYS A 135 -9.95 11.64 -1.85
N ALA A 136 -9.31 10.53 -2.22
CA ALA A 136 -9.93 9.20 -2.21
C ALA A 136 -9.99 8.56 -0.81
N GLY A 137 -9.46 9.21 0.22
CA GLY A 137 -9.41 8.65 1.57
C GLY A 137 -8.37 7.54 1.75
N GLU A 138 -7.43 7.42 0.82
CA GLU A 138 -6.43 6.35 0.77
C GLU A 138 -5.08 6.78 1.37
N ILE A 139 -4.14 5.84 1.50
CA ILE A 139 -2.88 6.08 2.20
C ILE A 139 -1.80 6.55 1.23
N TYR A 140 -1.35 7.80 1.39
CA TYR A 140 -0.10 8.27 0.77
C TYR A 140 1.10 8.01 1.69
N LEU A 141 2.09 7.25 1.21
CA LEU A 141 3.35 7.00 1.90
C LEU A 141 4.48 7.81 1.26
N ASP A 142 5.01 8.80 1.97
CA ASP A 142 6.12 9.61 1.46
C ASP A 142 7.46 8.85 1.51
N GLY A 143 7.95 8.43 0.34
CA GLY A 143 9.25 7.78 0.21
C GLY A 143 10.44 8.66 0.60
N ASN A 144 10.35 9.98 0.49
CA ASN A 144 11.41 10.88 0.97
C ASN A 144 11.55 10.78 2.48
N ALA A 145 10.43 10.82 3.22
CA ALA A 145 10.43 10.66 4.67
C ALA A 145 11.04 9.32 5.10
N VAL A 146 10.76 8.23 4.37
CA VAL A 146 11.35 6.89 4.65
C VAL A 146 12.87 6.89 4.54
N LEU A 147 13.41 7.62 3.56
CA LEU A 147 14.85 7.69 3.31
C LEU A 147 15.52 8.91 3.95
N GLN A 148 14.78 9.68 4.76
CA GLN A 148 15.22 10.94 5.38
C GLN A 148 15.75 11.96 4.37
N TYR A 149 15.15 12.01 3.20
CA TYR A 149 15.39 13.06 2.23
C TYR A 149 14.51 14.26 2.55
N SER A 150 15.06 15.47 2.48
CA SER A 150 14.33 16.73 2.61
C SER A 150 14.38 17.53 1.31
N GLU A 151 13.30 18.20 0.93
CA GLU A 151 13.23 19.07 -0.25
C GLU A 151 13.82 18.42 -1.52
N THR A 152 14.99 18.88 -1.97
CA THR A 152 15.74 18.42 -3.14
C THR A 152 16.91 17.49 -2.77
N HIS A 153 17.13 17.24 -1.48
CA HIS A 153 18.21 16.40 -0.97
C HIS A 153 18.11 14.97 -1.51
N TYR A 154 19.28 14.45 -1.86
CA TYR A 154 19.48 13.09 -2.32
C TYR A 154 20.75 12.54 -1.69
N ALA A 155 20.71 11.29 -1.22
CA ALA A 155 21.89 10.58 -0.74
C ALA A 155 21.89 9.11 -1.19
N ASP A 156 23.05 8.64 -1.68
CA ASP A 156 23.23 7.22 -2.03
C ASP A 156 23.24 6.30 -0.80
N THR A 157 23.49 6.90 0.36
CA THR A 157 23.76 6.23 1.62
C THR A 157 22.84 6.79 2.69
N PHE A 158 22.35 5.89 3.55
CA PHE A 158 21.58 6.21 4.72
C PHE A 158 22.44 5.95 5.96
N THR A 159 22.43 6.89 6.90
CA THR A 159 23.18 6.79 8.15
C THR A 159 22.22 6.99 9.32
N ASP A 160 22.20 6.04 10.24
CA ASP A 160 21.49 6.15 11.51
C ASP A 160 22.41 5.70 12.67
N HIS A 161 21.84 5.54 13.86
CA HIS A 161 22.56 5.09 15.06
C HIS A 161 23.18 3.68 14.93
N THR A 162 22.76 2.87 13.95
CA THR A 162 23.32 1.54 13.69
C THR A 162 24.48 1.55 12.69
N GLY A 163 24.75 2.70 12.07
CA GLY A 163 25.81 2.90 11.10
C GLY A 163 25.31 3.33 9.73
N SER A 164 26.21 3.22 8.74
CA SER A 164 26.00 3.73 7.39
C SER A 164 25.83 2.60 6.37
N ARG A 165 24.85 2.72 5.48
CA ARG A 165 24.54 1.69 4.47
C ARG A 165 24.08 2.30 3.15
N LYS A 166 24.56 1.76 2.04
CA LYS A 166 24.15 2.19 0.70
C LYS A 166 22.69 1.79 0.43
N ILE A 167 21.84 2.75 0.10
CA ILE A 167 20.39 2.56 -0.17
C ILE A 167 20.03 2.72 -1.64
N ARG A 168 20.89 3.35 -2.45
CA ARG A 168 20.70 3.54 -3.90
C ARG A 168 21.75 2.78 -4.71
N THR A 169 21.39 2.32 -5.89
CA THR A 169 22.36 1.78 -6.87
C THR A 169 23.19 2.90 -7.49
N ALA A 170 24.20 2.52 -8.29
CA ALA A 170 25.07 3.50 -8.95
C ALA A 170 24.32 4.42 -9.93
N ASP A 171 23.15 4.02 -10.46
CA ASP A 171 22.35 4.87 -11.35
C ASP A 171 21.61 6.01 -10.62
N GLY A 172 21.49 5.93 -9.30
CA GLY A 172 20.85 6.95 -8.47
C GLY A 172 19.32 7.02 -8.56
N VAL A 173 18.70 5.99 -9.13
CA VAL A 173 17.25 5.81 -9.30
C VAL A 173 16.78 4.51 -8.66
N HIS A 174 17.52 3.42 -8.79
CA HIS A 174 17.16 2.14 -8.18
C HIS A 174 17.70 2.00 -6.75
N PHE A 175 17.13 1.04 -6.03
CA PHE A 175 17.47 0.76 -4.64
C PHE A 175 18.34 -0.48 -4.52
N THR A 176 19.31 -0.44 -3.61
CA THR A 176 19.97 -1.65 -3.12
C THR A 176 18.97 -2.51 -2.33
N PRO A 177 19.29 -3.77 -2.02
CA PRO A 177 18.45 -4.58 -1.13
C PRO A 177 18.18 -3.90 0.23
N ALA A 178 19.11 -3.10 0.75
CA ALA A 178 18.89 -2.34 1.99
C ALA A 178 17.82 -1.24 1.80
N GLY A 179 17.89 -0.44 0.74
CA GLY A 179 16.88 0.57 0.43
C GLY A 179 15.50 -0.04 0.14
N GLN A 180 15.47 -1.17 -0.56
CA GLN A 180 14.23 -1.92 -0.83
C GLN A 180 13.56 -2.37 0.47
N ARG A 181 14.33 -2.93 1.42
CA ARG A 181 13.81 -3.34 2.73
C ARG A 181 13.32 -2.18 3.58
N MET A 182 13.97 -1.01 3.50
CA MET A 182 13.50 0.18 4.22
C MET A 182 12.12 0.63 3.74
N LEU A 183 11.92 0.72 2.42
CA LEU A 183 10.61 1.05 1.84
C LEU A 183 9.58 -0.04 2.13
N ALA A 184 9.96 -1.32 2.01
CA ALA A 184 9.07 -2.42 2.35
C ALA A 184 8.60 -2.36 3.81
N LYS A 185 9.53 -2.13 4.76
CA LYS A 185 9.18 -1.97 6.17
C LYS A 185 8.21 -0.82 6.39
N ALA A 186 8.42 0.32 5.72
CA ALA A 186 7.52 1.47 5.82
C ALA A 186 6.13 1.21 5.21
N ILE A 187 6.03 0.37 4.17
CA ILE A 187 4.74 -0.09 3.64
C ILE A 187 4.06 -0.99 4.68
N MET A 188 4.79 -1.94 5.27
CA MET A 188 4.26 -2.86 6.28
C MET A 188 3.69 -2.13 7.50
N THR A 189 4.24 -0.99 7.92
CA THR A 189 3.68 -0.21 9.04
C THR A 189 2.34 0.46 8.73
N LYS A 190 1.91 0.47 7.47
CA LYS A 190 0.58 0.95 7.04
C LYS A 190 -0.46 -0.17 6.95
N LEU A 191 -0.03 -1.41 7.11
CA LEU A 191 -0.89 -2.57 7.10
C LEU A 191 -1.19 -3.01 8.53
N GLN A 192 -2.36 -3.61 8.71
CA GLN A 192 -2.74 -4.26 9.95
C GLN A 192 -2.75 -5.77 9.71
N ALA A 193 -2.23 -6.53 10.67
CA ALA A 193 -2.34 -7.97 10.63
C ALA A 193 -3.82 -8.37 10.64
N PRO A 194 -4.23 -9.38 9.84
CA PRO A 194 -5.57 -9.93 9.95
C PRO A 194 -5.85 -10.30 11.40
N GLN A 195 -6.95 -9.79 11.95
CA GLN A 195 -7.41 -10.29 13.25
C GLN A 195 -7.81 -11.76 13.07
N ALA A 196 -7.46 -12.61 14.03
CA ALA A 196 -8.01 -13.96 14.05
C ALA A 196 -9.55 -13.83 13.99
N PRO A 197 -10.26 -14.69 13.25
CA PRO A 197 -11.71 -14.67 13.26
C PRO A 197 -12.15 -14.76 14.72
N ASP A 198 -13.00 -13.80 15.12
CA ASP A 198 -13.48 -13.64 16.49
C ASP A 198 -14.01 -15.00 16.97
N THR A 199 -13.19 -15.73 17.74
CA THR A 199 -13.63 -16.97 18.33
C THR A 199 -14.70 -16.57 19.32
N LEU A 200 -15.97 -16.76 18.94
CA LEU A 200 -17.13 -16.61 19.80
C LEU A 200 -16.72 -17.02 21.21
N GLN A 201 -16.63 -16.04 22.11
CA GLN A 201 -16.43 -16.34 23.52
C GLN A 201 -17.53 -17.34 23.90
N PRO A 202 -17.19 -18.53 24.44
CA PRO A 202 -18.22 -19.44 24.89
C PRO A 202 -19.08 -18.68 25.92
N PRO A 203 -20.42 -18.83 25.86
CA PRO A 203 -21.30 -18.06 26.72
C PRO A 203 -20.91 -18.28 28.18
N THR A 204 -20.43 -17.23 28.84
CA THR A 204 -20.26 -17.22 30.29
C THR A 204 -21.63 -17.12 30.91
N HIS A 205 -22.27 -18.26 31.19
CA HIS A 205 -23.16 -18.44 32.34
C HIS A 205 -23.37 -19.94 32.54
N VAL A 206 -22.62 -20.49 33.50
CA VAL A 206 -22.97 -21.75 34.15
C VAL A 206 -23.88 -21.36 35.31
N ASP A 207 -25.20 -21.50 35.13
CA ASP A 207 -26.14 -21.48 36.25
C ASP A 207 -25.95 -22.78 37.04
N THR A 208 -25.07 -22.75 38.04
CA THR A 208 -24.99 -23.81 39.04
C THR A 208 -25.93 -23.49 40.19
N THR A 209 -27.20 -23.89 40.07
CA THR A 209 -28.08 -24.09 41.23
C THR A 209 -28.33 -25.58 41.42
N TRP A 210 -27.51 -26.19 42.28
CA TRP A 210 -27.83 -27.46 42.92
C TRP A 210 -28.77 -27.19 44.10
N ALA A 211 -30.07 -27.42 43.92
CA ALA A 211 -30.98 -27.58 45.04
C ALA A 211 -30.92 -29.04 45.51
N ILE A 212 -30.20 -29.27 46.61
CA ILE A 212 -30.28 -30.48 47.42
C ILE A 212 -31.58 -30.37 48.22
N ASP A 213 -32.57 -31.20 47.92
CA ASP A 213 -33.76 -31.34 48.76
C ASP A 213 -33.67 -32.70 49.48
N ASP A 214 -33.06 -32.68 50.66
CA ASP A 214 -33.10 -33.78 51.62
C ASP A 214 -33.98 -33.35 52.81
N LYS A 215 -35.20 -33.88 52.85
CA LYS A 215 -36.03 -33.89 54.06
C LYS A 215 -36.62 -35.27 54.27
N ARG A 216 -35.88 -36.12 54.98
CA ARG A 216 -36.46 -37.19 55.80
C ARG A 216 -36.48 -36.78 57.27
N GLY A 217 -37.69 -36.76 57.83
CA GLY A 217 -38.00 -37.17 59.20
C GLY A 217 -37.77 -36.15 60.33
N ASN A 218 -38.84 -35.71 60.98
CA ASN A 218 -39.05 -36.16 62.36
C ASN A 218 -40.51 -36.04 62.87
N HIS A 219 -40.79 -36.90 63.83
CA HIS A 219 -42.03 -37.22 64.56
C HIS A 219 -42.85 -36.09 65.20
N HIS A 220 -44.17 -36.28 65.27
CA HIS A 220 -44.99 -36.44 66.51
C HIS A 220 -46.44 -36.80 66.09
N GLU A 221 -46.95 -38.00 66.39
CA GLU A 221 -47.68 -38.40 67.61
C GLU A 221 -49.09 -37.80 67.79
N SER A 222 -50.05 -38.72 67.85
CA SER A 222 -51.17 -38.75 68.81
C SER A 222 -52.55 -38.18 68.47
N THR A 223 -53.48 -39.15 68.42
CA THR A 223 -54.80 -39.23 69.09
C THR A 223 -56.11 -38.86 68.37
N ASN A 224 -56.99 -39.88 68.44
CA ASN A 224 -58.44 -40.00 68.25
C ASN A 224 -59.02 -40.01 66.82
#